data_AF-A0A318LCB7-F1
#
_entry.id   AF-A0A318LCB7-F1
#
_cell.length_a   1.000
_cell.length_b   1.000
_cell.length_c   1.000
_cell.angle_alpha   90.00
_cell.angle_beta   90.00
_cell.angle_gamma   90.00
#
_symmetry.space_group_name_H-M   'P 1'
#
loop_
_entity.id
_entity.type
_entity.pdbx_description
1 polymer ?
#
loop_
_entity_poly.entity_id
_entity_poly.type
_entity_poly.pdbx_seq_one_letter_code
_entity_poly.pdbx_strand_id
1 'polypeptide(L)'
;MAGKKQLFALGSATAVLFGVLGVPGARAVGNAEDAPGIDVSNHNGTVDFEAVKADGQEFAFVLATDGTSFTSPEFDTQYQGAADAGLIRGAYHFARPGSGAAADQAQRFLETVGYSADGTSLPPVLDMEANPDGAACYGLSAGEMRDWIKAFLAEVKEQTERDGIIYTSPGFWKDCTGDTKEFSENPLWIADWGVDEPSSIGGWDAHTFWQYSDSGSVDGVDGPVDVNRFNGTVDELKALAAGAAARGSAAPGGDVATTAAITRDEVIDRAKKWSDDPVPYSMENYHDGYRTDCSGYVSMAWQLDTSLSTVTLPDVSHPIEKSELKKGDIIGNLGPGTGGAAGHVVIFEKWANDDKTEYWAYEQTPPETVHRKLTYPYPGKDDFAPHRFDDITD
;
A
#
# COMPACT_ATOMS: atom_id res chain seq x y z
N MET A 1 38.95 5.80 21.20
CA MET A 1 38.56 4.84 22.26
C MET A 1 37.13 4.44 21.97
N ALA A 2 36.94 3.32 21.29
CA ALA A 2 35.64 2.83 20.86
C ALA A 2 35.00 2.04 22.00
N GLY A 3 33.89 2.56 22.54
CA GLY A 3 33.09 1.88 23.55
C GLY A 3 32.17 0.87 22.89
N LYS A 4 32.44 -0.42 23.10
CA LYS A 4 31.50 -1.52 22.86
C LYS A 4 30.24 -1.29 23.69
N LYS A 5 29.06 -1.20 23.08
CA LYS A 5 27.78 -1.26 23.80
C LYS A 5 27.36 -2.72 23.97
N GLN A 6 26.95 -3.02 25.20
CA GLN A 6 26.55 -4.34 25.68
C GLN A 6 25.09 -4.61 25.35
N LEU A 7 24.86 -5.87 24.99
CA LEU A 7 23.59 -6.55 24.83
C LEU A 7 22.80 -6.55 26.16
N PHE A 8 21.53 -6.15 26.14
CA PHE A 8 20.57 -6.50 27.21
C PHE A 8 19.51 -7.43 26.64
N ALA A 9 19.82 -8.73 26.70
CA ALA A 9 18.82 -9.79 26.65
C ALA A 9 18.25 -9.96 28.07
N LEU A 10 16.96 -9.71 28.27
CA LEU A 10 16.26 -10.18 29.47
C LEU A 10 15.70 -11.59 29.19
N GLY A 11 16.58 -12.59 29.29
CA GLY A 11 16.19 -13.99 29.43
C GLY A 11 16.35 -14.44 30.88
N SER A 12 15.26 -14.85 31.53
CA SER A 12 15.34 -15.70 32.72
C SER A 12 15.09 -17.14 32.29
N ALA A 13 16.18 -17.89 32.06
CA ALA A 13 16.15 -19.32 31.77
C ALA A 13 16.60 -20.12 33.00
N THR A 14 15.71 -20.95 33.53
CA THR A 14 16.11 -22.07 34.40
C THR A 14 16.47 -23.23 33.50
N ALA A 15 17.76 -23.58 33.42
CA ALA A 15 18.25 -24.68 32.59
C ALA A 15 17.97 -26.04 33.26
N VAL A 16 17.22 -26.91 32.56
CA VAL A 16 17.25 -28.36 32.79
C VAL A 16 17.88 -28.99 31.55
N LEU A 17 19.01 -29.66 31.76
CA LEU A 17 19.81 -30.32 30.73
C LEU A 17 19.19 -31.69 30.38
N PHE A 18 18.73 -31.88 29.13
CA PHE A 18 18.59 -33.22 28.55
C PHE A 18 19.18 -33.27 27.14
N GLY A 19 19.90 -34.35 26.89
CA GLY A 19 20.85 -34.55 25.79
C GLY A 19 20.26 -34.59 24.39
N VAL A 20 21.19 -34.34 23.45
CA VAL A 20 21.04 -34.27 22.00
C VAL A 20 20.56 -35.59 21.40
N LEU A 21 19.50 -35.52 20.58
CA LEU A 21 19.37 -36.31 19.35
C LEU A 21 19.04 -35.32 18.22
N GLY A 22 19.94 -35.22 17.24
CA GLY A 22 19.81 -34.29 16.12
C GLY A 22 18.65 -34.68 15.20
N VAL A 23 17.79 -33.70 14.92
CA VAL A 23 16.82 -33.74 13.83
C VAL A 23 17.36 -32.81 12.74
N PRO A 24 17.39 -33.22 11.46
CA PRO A 24 17.77 -32.32 10.36
C PRO A 24 16.85 -31.09 10.37
N GLY A 25 17.43 -29.91 10.14
CA GLY A 25 16.75 -28.62 10.24
C GLY A 25 15.39 -28.62 9.55
N ALA A 26 14.35 -28.33 10.33
CA ALA A 26 13.04 -28.03 9.79
C ALA A 26 13.16 -26.74 8.98
N ARG A 27 13.05 -26.85 7.65
CA ARG A 27 12.61 -25.73 6.83
C ARG A 27 11.21 -25.38 7.33
N ALA A 28 11.04 -24.16 7.85
CA ALA A 28 9.72 -23.63 8.13
C ALA A 28 8.94 -23.64 6.81
N VAL A 29 7.91 -24.48 6.73
CA VAL A 29 6.99 -24.48 5.60
C VAL A 29 6.01 -23.33 5.87
N GLY A 30 6.41 -22.12 5.46
CA GLY A 30 5.44 -21.04 5.25
C GLY A 30 4.48 -21.44 4.14
N ASN A 31 3.28 -20.87 4.12
CA ASN A 31 2.39 -21.01 2.97
C ASN A 31 3.21 -20.71 1.71
N ALA A 32 3.13 -21.58 0.70
CA ALA A 32 3.98 -21.57 -0.48
C ALA A 32 3.79 -20.32 -1.38
N GLU A 33 3.09 -19.30 -0.88
CA GLU A 33 2.63 -18.12 -1.61
C GLU A 33 3.16 -16.80 -1.02
N ASP A 34 3.64 -16.77 0.23
CA ASP A 34 4.07 -15.51 0.86
C ASP A 34 5.42 -15.05 0.31
N ALA A 35 5.46 -13.85 -0.27
CA ALA A 35 6.70 -13.30 -0.80
C ALA A 35 7.70 -13.04 0.37
N PRO A 36 8.92 -13.61 0.32
CA PRO A 36 9.93 -13.40 1.35
C PRO A 36 10.68 -12.08 1.13
N GLY A 37 11.17 -11.49 2.22
CA GLY A 37 12.05 -10.32 2.14
C GLY A 37 12.91 -10.13 3.38
N ILE A 38 13.77 -9.12 3.32
CA ILE A 38 14.62 -8.69 4.44
C ILE A 38 14.39 -7.22 4.77
N ASP A 39 14.83 -6.81 5.94
CA ASP A 39 15.07 -5.39 6.20
C ASP A 39 16.49 -5.18 6.72
N VAL A 40 17.10 -4.07 6.30
CA VAL A 40 18.52 -3.79 6.55
C VAL A 40 18.73 -2.32 6.91
N SER A 41 19.83 -2.09 7.62
CA SER A 41 20.29 -0.77 8.00
C SER A 41 21.81 -0.66 7.86
N ASN A 42 22.38 0.45 8.32
CA ASN A 42 23.82 0.61 8.46
C ASN A 42 24.47 -0.42 9.42
N HIS A 43 23.70 -1.19 10.18
CA HIS A 43 24.23 -2.26 11.03
C HIS A 43 24.66 -3.49 10.23
N ASN A 44 24.04 -3.74 9.08
CA ASN A 44 24.36 -4.87 8.20
C ASN A 44 25.59 -4.59 7.33
N GLY A 45 26.02 -3.33 7.23
CA GLY A 45 27.16 -2.93 6.41
C GLY A 45 26.89 -3.14 4.92
N THR A 46 27.88 -3.67 4.20
CA THR A 46 27.75 -4.01 2.78
C THR A 46 26.89 -5.25 2.59
N VAL A 47 25.89 -5.17 1.72
CA VAL A 47 24.98 -6.26 1.37
C VAL A 47 25.13 -6.60 -0.11
N ASP A 48 25.30 -7.88 -0.42
CA ASP A 48 25.28 -8.40 -1.79
C ASP A 48 23.83 -8.73 -2.19
N PHE A 49 23.14 -7.77 -2.79
CA PHE A 49 21.74 -7.93 -3.16
C PHE A 49 21.50 -8.91 -4.31
N GLU A 50 22.51 -9.19 -5.15
CA GLU A 50 22.39 -10.25 -6.17
C GLU A 50 22.30 -11.62 -5.50
N ALA A 51 23.12 -11.85 -4.46
CA ALA A 51 23.04 -13.05 -3.63
C ALA A 51 21.73 -13.12 -2.85
N VAL A 52 21.26 -12.00 -2.28
CA VAL A 52 19.95 -11.92 -1.59
C VAL A 52 18.80 -12.31 -2.54
N LYS A 53 18.80 -11.78 -3.77
CA LYS A 53 17.81 -12.15 -4.79
C LYS A 53 17.92 -13.63 -5.17
N ALA A 54 19.14 -14.14 -5.33
CA ALA A 54 19.39 -15.54 -5.67
C ALA A 54 18.99 -16.52 -4.55
N ASP A 55 19.01 -16.08 -3.29
CA ASP A 55 18.48 -16.82 -2.13
C ASP A 55 16.94 -16.85 -2.09
N GLY A 56 16.29 -16.13 -3.01
CA GLY A 56 14.85 -16.15 -3.22
C GLY A 56 14.10 -15.01 -2.54
N GLN A 57 14.79 -13.99 -2.01
CA GLN A 57 14.11 -12.81 -1.49
C GLN A 57 13.49 -11.98 -2.63
N GLU A 58 12.35 -11.37 -2.35
CA GLU A 58 11.56 -10.63 -3.34
C GLU A 58 11.51 -9.13 -3.03
N PHE A 59 11.65 -8.77 -1.75
CA PHE A 59 11.78 -7.38 -1.34
C PHE A 59 12.85 -7.13 -0.27
N ALA A 60 13.22 -5.85 -0.15
CA ALA A 60 14.03 -5.32 0.93
C ALA A 60 13.48 -3.98 1.45
N PHE A 61 13.37 -3.82 2.77
CA PHE A 61 13.24 -2.49 3.39
C PHE A 61 14.62 -1.98 3.84
N VAL A 62 14.90 -0.69 3.62
CA VAL A 62 16.20 -0.09 3.94
C VAL A 62 16.03 1.13 4.84
N LEU A 63 16.80 1.20 5.93
CA LEU A 63 16.77 2.36 6.83
C LEU A 63 17.25 3.59 6.08
N ALA A 64 16.39 4.60 5.96
CA ALA A 64 16.77 5.89 5.40
C ALA A 64 17.19 6.86 6.50
N THR A 65 16.35 7.02 7.52
CA THR A 65 16.48 8.10 8.51
C THR A 65 16.09 7.65 9.92
N ASP A 66 16.76 8.20 10.93
CA ASP A 66 16.38 8.07 12.36
C ASP A 66 16.20 9.47 12.94
N GLY A 67 14.98 9.76 13.38
CA GLY A 67 14.59 11.04 13.95
C GLY A 67 14.93 12.23 13.05
N THR A 68 15.38 13.31 13.68
CA THR A 68 15.55 14.61 13.00
C THR A 68 16.89 14.84 12.33
N SER A 69 17.88 13.96 12.54
CA SER A 69 19.26 14.28 12.12
C SER A 69 20.09 13.12 11.59
N PHE A 70 19.73 11.86 11.85
CA PHE A 70 20.50 10.74 11.34
C PHE A 70 19.97 10.32 9.97
N THR A 71 20.87 10.24 8.99
CA THR A 71 20.67 9.56 7.70
C THR A 71 21.59 8.35 7.72
N SER A 72 21.06 7.18 7.36
CA SER A 72 21.89 5.97 7.26
C SER A 72 22.97 6.19 6.20
N PRO A 73 24.27 6.05 6.55
CA PRO A 73 25.36 6.22 5.58
C PRO A 73 25.35 5.15 4.47
N GLU A 74 24.66 4.03 4.70
CA GLU A 74 24.54 2.93 3.74
C GLU A 74 23.28 3.05 2.87
N PHE A 75 22.37 4.00 3.14
CA PHE A 75 21.05 4.07 2.50
C PHE A 75 21.14 4.05 0.97
N ASP A 76 21.87 5.00 0.36
CA ASP A 76 21.96 5.10 -1.10
C ASP A 76 22.50 3.82 -1.74
N THR A 77 23.52 3.21 -1.11
CA THR A 77 24.16 1.99 -1.62
C THR A 77 23.24 0.78 -1.47
N GLN A 78 22.58 0.64 -0.32
CA GLN A 78 21.69 -0.48 -0.06
C GLN A 78 20.38 -0.37 -0.86
N TYR A 79 19.80 0.82 -0.94
CA TYR A 79 18.56 1.07 -1.66
C TYR A 79 18.75 0.90 -3.17
N GLN A 80 19.82 1.45 -3.75
CA GLN A 80 20.13 1.25 -5.16
C GLN A 80 20.56 -0.20 -5.45
N GLY A 81 21.35 -0.82 -4.58
CA GLY A 81 21.75 -2.22 -4.73
C GLY A 81 20.56 -3.18 -4.78
N ALA A 82 19.56 -2.96 -3.93
CA ALA A 82 18.31 -3.72 -3.99
C ALA A 82 17.57 -3.51 -5.33
N ALA A 83 17.51 -2.27 -5.82
CA ALA A 83 16.89 -1.94 -7.10
C ALA A 83 17.60 -2.65 -8.27
N ASP A 84 18.93 -2.58 -8.32
CA ASP A 84 19.77 -3.15 -9.39
C ASP A 84 19.66 -4.68 -9.43
N ALA A 85 19.50 -5.33 -8.28
CA ALA A 85 19.25 -6.77 -8.17
C ALA A 85 17.81 -7.19 -8.54
N GLY A 86 16.92 -6.24 -8.82
CA GLY A 86 15.52 -6.50 -9.17
C GLY A 86 14.64 -6.88 -7.96
N LEU A 87 15.00 -6.43 -6.76
CA LEU A 87 14.12 -6.51 -5.59
C LEU A 87 13.13 -5.34 -5.62
N ILE A 88 11.91 -5.61 -5.16
CA ILE A 88 10.98 -4.56 -4.76
C ILE A 88 11.55 -3.94 -3.49
N ARG A 89 11.64 -2.62 -3.41
CA ARG A 89 12.34 -1.97 -2.29
C ARG A 89 11.45 -0.96 -1.58
N GLY A 90 11.57 -0.88 -0.27
CA GLY A 90 10.97 0.16 0.54
C GLY A 90 12.02 0.86 1.38
N ALA A 91 11.70 2.05 1.84
CA ALA A 91 12.53 2.76 2.80
C ALA A 91 11.75 2.92 4.10
N TYR A 92 12.46 2.96 5.23
CA TYR A 92 11.84 3.20 6.52
C TYR A 92 12.51 4.32 7.31
N HIS A 93 11.70 4.94 8.17
CA HIS A 93 12.09 5.98 9.09
C HIS A 93 11.90 5.52 10.54
N PHE A 94 12.99 5.44 11.29
CA PHE A 94 12.93 5.19 12.73
C PHE A 94 12.44 6.45 13.45
N ALA A 95 11.24 6.37 14.01
CA ALA A 95 10.58 7.54 14.62
C ALA A 95 11.24 7.96 15.93
N ARG A 96 11.36 9.27 16.14
CA ARG A 96 11.71 9.83 17.45
C ARG A 96 10.69 10.88 17.89
N PRO A 97 9.49 10.49 18.35
CA PRO A 97 8.43 11.42 18.75
C PRO A 97 8.81 12.41 19.85
N GLY A 98 9.75 12.02 20.72
CA GLY A 98 10.29 12.89 21.77
C GLY A 98 11.24 13.99 21.28
N SER A 99 11.62 13.99 20.00
CA SER A 99 12.58 14.94 19.44
C SER A 99 12.20 15.39 18.03
N GLY A 100 11.24 16.32 17.93
CA GLY A 100 10.83 16.96 16.67
C GLY A 100 9.37 16.73 16.32
N ALA A 101 8.82 17.57 15.45
CA ALA A 101 7.47 17.40 14.94
C ALA A 101 7.42 16.21 13.96
N ALA A 102 6.28 15.54 13.93
CA ALA A 102 6.04 14.40 13.04
C ALA A 102 6.19 14.77 11.56
N ALA A 103 5.61 15.89 11.14
CA ALA A 103 5.69 16.40 9.77
C ALA A 103 7.14 16.68 9.36
N ASP A 104 7.96 17.29 10.23
CA ASP A 104 9.37 17.57 9.93
C ASP A 104 10.16 16.27 9.71
N GLN A 105 9.88 15.22 10.50
CA GLN A 105 10.52 13.92 10.34
C GLN A 105 10.07 13.22 9.06
N ALA A 106 8.77 13.25 8.74
CA ALA A 106 8.23 12.70 7.50
C ALA A 106 8.78 13.42 6.25
N GLN A 107 8.79 14.75 6.24
CA GLN A 107 9.36 15.52 5.13
C GLN A 107 10.83 15.17 4.91
N ARG A 108 11.64 15.19 5.97
CA ARG A 108 13.07 14.84 5.87
C ARG A 108 13.28 13.41 5.37
N PHE A 109 12.46 12.47 5.84
CA PHE A 109 12.49 11.10 5.40
C PHE A 109 12.23 11.01 3.89
N LEU A 110 11.14 11.62 3.40
CA LEU A 110 10.79 11.58 1.99
C LEU A 110 11.79 12.32 1.09
N GLU A 111 12.35 13.44 1.55
CA GLU A 111 13.44 14.15 0.86
C GLU A 111 14.70 13.29 0.74
N THR A 112 15.03 12.51 1.78
CA THR A 112 16.19 11.60 1.77
C THR A 112 15.95 10.43 0.81
N VAL A 113 14.76 9.87 0.81
CA VAL A 113 14.40 8.73 -0.05
C VAL A 113 14.28 9.16 -1.51
N GLY A 114 13.89 10.41 -1.78
CA GLY A 114 13.54 10.84 -3.13
C GLY A 114 12.37 10.02 -3.69
N TYR A 115 11.35 9.77 -2.84
CA TYR A 115 10.28 8.82 -3.14
C TYR A 115 9.60 9.15 -4.48
N SER A 116 9.41 8.11 -5.29
CA SER A 116 8.62 8.18 -6.51
C SER A 116 7.81 6.91 -6.68
N ALA A 117 6.59 7.04 -7.23
CA ALA A 117 5.74 5.90 -7.57
C ALA A 117 6.23 5.27 -8.88
N ASP A 118 7.41 4.64 -8.84
CA ASP A 118 8.12 4.08 -9.99
C ASP A 118 7.69 2.65 -10.36
N GLY A 119 6.67 2.10 -9.68
CA GLY A 119 6.22 0.71 -9.88
C GLY A 119 7.00 -0.33 -9.07
N THR A 120 8.10 0.07 -8.42
CA THR A 120 9.03 -0.84 -7.72
C THR A 120 9.37 -0.40 -6.30
N SER A 121 8.84 0.75 -5.88
CA SER A 121 9.02 1.35 -4.56
C SER A 121 7.79 1.13 -3.67
N LEU A 122 7.96 0.36 -2.60
CA LEU A 122 6.92 0.16 -1.58
C LEU A 122 6.55 1.47 -0.88
N PRO A 123 5.32 1.59 -0.34
CA PRO A 123 4.94 2.77 0.41
C PRO A 123 5.94 3.08 1.55
N PRO A 124 6.18 4.38 1.85
CA PRO A 124 7.11 4.77 2.90
C PRO A 124 6.70 4.19 4.26
N VAL A 125 7.68 3.68 5.02
CA VAL A 125 7.42 3.04 6.32
C VAL A 125 7.73 4.00 7.48
N LEU A 126 6.76 4.14 8.38
CA LEU A 126 6.96 4.64 9.73
C LEU A 126 7.33 3.48 10.65
N ASP A 127 8.58 3.43 11.11
CA ASP A 127 9.01 2.52 12.18
C ASP A 127 8.73 3.19 13.54
N MET A 128 7.73 2.64 14.24
CA MET A 128 7.23 3.14 15.51
C MET A 128 7.37 2.06 16.59
N GLU A 129 8.51 2.08 17.26
CA GLU A 129 8.87 1.13 18.31
C GLU A 129 9.45 1.77 19.57
N ALA A 130 9.77 0.95 20.57
CA ALA A 130 10.19 1.40 21.89
C ALA A 130 11.48 2.22 21.82
N ASN A 131 11.52 3.36 22.51
CA ASN A 131 12.70 4.20 22.55
C ASN A 131 13.92 3.44 23.11
N PRO A 132 15.00 3.23 22.32
CA PRO A 132 16.17 2.50 22.80
C PRO A 132 16.99 3.28 23.83
N ASP A 133 16.80 4.60 23.92
CA ASP A 133 17.61 5.51 24.74
C ASP A 133 16.85 6.11 25.94
N GLY A 134 15.64 5.62 26.25
CA GLY A 134 14.84 6.23 27.30
C GLY A 134 13.55 5.50 27.66
N ALA A 135 12.53 6.28 28.06
CA ALA A 135 11.20 5.74 28.35
C ALA A 135 10.60 5.14 27.07
N ALA A 136 10.08 3.91 27.16
CA ALA A 136 9.62 3.13 26.00
C ALA A 136 8.69 3.94 25.06
N CYS A 137 7.73 4.69 25.62
CA CYS A 137 6.80 5.53 24.84
C CYS A 137 7.29 6.98 24.63
N TYR A 138 8.61 7.21 24.64
CA TYR A 138 9.24 8.53 24.43
C TYR A 138 8.84 9.63 25.45
N GLY A 139 8.25 9.23 26.59
CA GLY A 139 7.69 10.16 27.57
C GLY A 139 6.33 10.75 27.18
N LEU A 140 5.72 10.25 26.12
CA LEU A 140 4.40 10.65 25.65
C LEU A 140 3.29 9.82 26.31
N SER A 141 2.12 10.43 26.46
CA SER A 141 0.87 9.69 26.69
C SER A 141 0.41 8.98 25.42
N ALA A 142 -0.50 8.01 25.58
CA ALA A 142 -1.10 7.32 24.44
C ALA A 142 -1.80 8.27 23.46
N GLY A 143 -2.42 9.35 23.95
CA GLY A 143 -3.05 10.36 23.09
C GLY A 143 -2.04 11.12 22.23
N GLU A 144 -0.97 11.60 22.86
CA GLU A 144 0.10 12.33 22.16
C GLU A 144 0.83 11.44 21.14
N MET A 145 1.01 10.15 21.46
CA MET A 145 1.58 9.19 20.51
C MET A 145 0.70 9.03 19.26
N ARG A 146 -0.62 8.89 19.43
CA ARG A 146 -1.55 8.80 18.29
C ARG A 146 -1.56 10.08 17.45
N ASP A 147 -1.60 11.24 18.08
CA ASP A 147 -1.57 12.53 17.38
C ASP A 147 -0.27 12.66 16.56
N TRP A 148 0.85 12.19 17.10
CA TRP A 148 2.14 12.20 16.40
C TRP A 148 2.15 11.23 15.20
N ILE A 149 1.71 9.98 15.38
CA ILE A 149 1.60 8.98 14.31
C ILE A 149 0.72 9.51 13.17
N LYS A 150 -0.46 10.05 13.52
CA LYS A 150 -1.41 10.62 12.56
C LYS A 150 -0.78 11.74 11.73
N ALA A 151 -0.06 12.65 12.38
CA ALA A 151 0.58 13.76 11.68
C ALA A 151 1.71 13.29 10.75
N PHE A 152 2.48 12.27 11.14
CA PHE A 152 3.49 11.67 10.25
C PHE A 152 2.86 11.04 9.01
N LEU A 153 1.83 10.21 9.21
CA LEU A 153 1.16 9.49 8.11
C LEU A 153 0.39 10.43 7.19
N ALA A 154 -0.18 11.52 7.73
CA ALA A 154 -0.82 12.56 6.93
C ALA A 154 0.19 13.24 5.99
N GLU A 155 1.38 13.59 6.49
CA GLU A 155 2.45 14.16 5.67
C GLU A 155 2.91 13.18 4.59
N VAL A 156 3.07 11.90 4.93
CA VAL A 156 3.39 10.84 3.95
C VAL A 156 2.31 10.75 2.86
N LYS A 157 1.04 10.73 3.26
CA LYS A 157 -0.09 10.66 2.32
C LYS A 157 -0.16 11.89 1.42
N GLU A 158 0.08 13.08 1.98
CA GLU A 158 0.07 14.34 1.23
C GLU A 158 1.18 14.38 0.18
N GLN A 159 2.40 13.95 0.52
CA GLN A 159 3.54 14.03 -0.39
C GLN A 159 3.62 12.89 -1.41
N THR A 160 3.01 11.73 -1.11
CA THR A 160 3.21 10.51 -1.93
C THR A 160 1.92 9.92 -2.49
N GLU A 161 0.75 10.38 -2.02
CA GLU A 161 -0.57 9.77 -2.25
C GLU A 161 -0.70 8.33 -1.71
N ARG A 162 0.34 7.80 -1.07
CA ARG A 162 0.37 6.46 -0.48
C ARG A 162 0.00 6.50 0.99
N ASP A 163 -0.73 5.48 1.44
CA ASP A 163 -0.88 5.23 2.87
C ASP A 163 0.43 4.64 3.39
N GLY A 164 1.09 5.38 4.30
CA GLY A 164 2.34 4.93 4.89
C GLY A 164 2.16 3.62 5.66
N ILE A 165 3.14 2.73 5.56
CA ILE A 165 3.18 1.46 6.29
C ILE A 165 3.57 1.77 7.74
N ILE A 166 2.89 1.16 8.71
CA ILE A 166 3.26 1.26 10.13
C ILE A 166 4.01 -0.01 10.51
N TYR A 167 5.29 0.11 10.82
CA TYR A 167 6.04 -0.93 11.50
C TYR A 167 5.94 -0.77 13.02
N THR A 168 5.61 -1.85 13.73
CA THR A 168 5.54 -1.86 15.19
C THR A 168 5.55 -3.27 15.79
N SER A 169 5.70 -3.36 17.11
CA SER A 169 5.52 -4.62 17.87
C SER A 169 4.20 -4.62 18.66
N PRO A 170 3.62 -5.80 18.96
CA PRO A 170 2.37 -5.89 19.70
C PRO A 170 2.41 -5.21 21.08
N GLY A 171 3.54 -5.33 21.78
CA GLY A 171 3.73 -4.73 23.10
C GLY A 171 3.75 -3.21 23.02
N PHE A 172 4.56 -2.66 22.10
CA PHE A 172 4.62 -1.21 21.91
C PHE A 172 3.26 -0.63 21.55
N TRP A 173 2.56 -1.22 20.59
CA TRP A 173 1.28 -0.68 20.13
C TRP A 173 0.25 -0.61 21.26
N LYS A 174 0.12 -1.70 22.04
CA LYS A 174 -0.80 -1.77 23.18
C LYS A 174 -0.45 -0.74 24.25
N ASP A 175 0.81 -0.70 24.66
CA ASP A 175 1.24 0.11 25.80
C ASP A 175 1.32 1.60 25.45
N CYS A 176 1.80 1.95 24.25
CA CYS A 176 2.13 3.31 23.88
C CYS A 176 1.03 4.01 23.06
N THR A 177 0.05 3.30 22.49
CA THR A 177 -1.10 3.93 21.78
C THR A 177 -2.45 3.68 22.45
N GLY A 178 -2.50 2.75 23.41
CA GLY A 178 -3.74 2.27 24.02
C GLY A 178 -4.50 1.28 23.14
N ASP A 179 -3.78 0.52 22.30
CA ASP A 179 -4.33 -0.44 21.34
C ASP A 179 -5.40 0.19 20.42
N THR A 180 -5.11 1.40 19.93
CA THR A 180 -6.07 2.18 19.13
C THR A 180 -6.38 1.52 17.80
N LYS A 181 -7.61 1.74 17.33
CA LYS A 181 -8.09 1.30 16.00
C LYS A 181 -8.01 2.38 14.92
N GLU A 182 -7.53 3.57 15.27
CA GLU A 182 -7.54 4.74 14.38
C GLU A 182 -6.74 4.53 13.08
N PHE A 183 -5.79 3.59 13.08
CA PHE A 183 -4.85 3.38 11.98
C PHE A 183 -5.05 2.04 11.25
N SER A 184 -6.18 1.34 11.48
CA SER A 184 -6.43 0.01 10.91
C SER A 184 -6.46 -0.03 9.37
N GLU A 185 -6.65 1.11 8.72
CA GLU A 185 -6.63 1.25 7.26
C GLU A 185 -5.21 1.42 6.69
N ASN A 186 -4.21 1.74 7.53
CA ASN A 186 -2.81 1.77 7.10
C ASN A 186 -2.26 0.34 6.97
N PRO A 187 -1.35 0.07 6.03
CA PRO A 187 -0.67 -1.22 5.97
C PRO A 187 0.12 -1.48 7.26
N LEU A 188 -0.02 -2.66 7.84
CA LEU A 188 0.69 -3.06 9.06
C LEU A 188 1.90 -3.93 8.72
N TRP A 189 3.09 -3.54 9.19
CA TRP A 189 4.26 -4.38 9.27
C TRP A 189 4.51 -4.76 10.73
N ILE A 190 4.17 -5.98 11.12
CA ILE A 190 4.23 -6.40 12.53
C ILE A 190 5.53 -7.16 12.82
N ALA A 191 6.23 -6.77 13.89
CA ALA A 191 7.34 -7.54 14.45
C ALA A 191 6.83 -8.40 15.61
N ASP A 192 6.69 -9.71 15.36
CA ASP A 192 6.27 -10.69 16.36
C ASP A 192 7.05 -12.00 16.13
N TRP A 193 8.10 -12.22 16.90
CA TRP A 193 9.08 -13.28 16.63
C TRP A 193 8.79 -14.56 17.43
N GLY A 194 9.14 -15.71 16.83
CA GLY A 194 9.06 -17.01 17.51
C GLY A 194 7.63 -17.50 17.78
N VAL A 195 6.65 -16.95 17.05
CA VAL A 195 5.24 -17.34 17.06
C VAL A 195 4.86 -17.96 15.72
N ASP A 196 3.85 -18.83 15.72
CA ASP A 196 3.34 -19.44 14.48
C ASP A 196 2.48 -18.47 13.67
N GLU A 197 1.83 -17.51 14.34
CA GLU A 197 0.96 -16.48 13.76
C GLU A 197 1.16 -15.18 14.56
N PRO A 198 1.24 -14.01 13.90
CA PRO A 198 1.43 -12.74 14.59
C PRO A 198 0.18 -12.33 15.40
N SER A 199 0.42 -11.62 16.50
CA SER A 199 -0.63 -11.13 17.39
C SER A 199 -1.56 -10.12 16.70
N SER A 200 -2.87 -10.25 16.90
CA SER A 200 -3.82 -9.19 16.51
C SER A 200 -3.69 -7.97 17.42
N ILE A 201 -3.55 -6.79 16.82
CA ILE A 201 -3.44 -5.49 17.49
C ILE A 201 -4.26 -4.44 16.75
N GLY A 202 -4.60 -3.34 17.42
CA GLY A 202 -4.98 -2.09 16.78
C GLY A 202 -6.15 -2.13 15.79
N GLY A 203 -7.01 -3.15 15.87
CA GLY A 203 -8.16 -3.30 14.97
C GLY A 203 -7.82 -3.65 13.52
N TRP A 204 -6.57 -3.95 13.18
CA TRP A 204 -6.24 -4.57 11.90
C TRP A 204 -6.81 -5.98 11.85
N ASP A 205 -7.58 -6.33 10.82
CA ASP A 205 -7.99 -7.74 10.65
C ASP A 205 -6.87 -8.62 10.05
N ALA A 206 -5.82 -8.03 9.44
CA ALA A 206 -4.61 -8.73 9.01
C ALA A 206 -3.38 -7.80 8.94
N HIS A 207 -2.19 -8.39 9.06
CA HIS A 207 -0.93 -7.72 8.77
C HIS A 207 -0.66 -7.70 7.25
N THR A 208 0.04 -6.69 6.76
CA THR A 208 0.56 -6.61 5.38
C THR A 208 1.94 -7.25 5.28
N PHE A 209 2.80 -6.98 6.26
CA PHE A 209 4.12 -7.60 6.39
C PHE A 209 4.28 -8.16 7.79
N TRP A 210 5.05 -9.24 7.92
CA TRP A 210 5.42 -9.83 9.20
C TRP A 210 6.93 -10.01 9.26
N GLN A 211 7.59 -9.30 10.16
CA GLN A 211 8.95 -9.61 10.58
C GLN A 211 8.88 -10.73 11.60
N TYR A 212 9.29 -11.93 11.18
CA TYR A 212 9.08 -13.16 11.98
C TYR A 212 10.34 -13.59 12.74
N SER A 213 11.50 -12.99 12.44
CA SER A 213 12.75 -13.23 13.16
C SER A 213 13.75 -12.09 12.93
N ASP A 214 14.52 -11.80 13.98
CA ASP A 214 15.67 -10.89 14.00
C ASP A 214 17.03 -11.56 13.73
N SER A 215 16.98 -12.86 13.47
CA SER A 215 18.14 -13.75 13.50
C SER A 215 18.14 -14.72 12.34
N GLY A 216 17.56 -14.28 11.22
CA GLY A 216 17.61 -14.96 9.95
C GLY A 216 19.02 -15.06 9.38
N SER A 217 19.19 -15.94 8.41
CA SER A 217 20.40 -16.11 7.61
C SER A 217 19.99 -16.10 6.15
N VAL A 218 20.46 -15.11 5.39
CA VAL A 218 20.17 -14.91 3.97
C VAL A 218 21.51 -14.72 3.26
N ASP A 219 21.72 -15.44 2.16
CA ASP A 219 22.95 -15.30 1.38
C ASP A 219 23.09 -13.84 0.91
N GLY A 220 24.30 -13.28 1.05
CA GLY A 220 24.60 -11.88 0.72
C GLY A 220 24.55 -10.90 1.89
N VAL A 221 24.09 -11.34 3.08
CA VAL A 221 24.19 -10.54 4.31
C VAL A 221 25.15 -11.20 5.30
N ASP A 222 26.15 -10.46 5.77
CA ASP A 222 27.10 -10.94 6.77
C ASP A 222 26.47 -10.91 8.18
N GLY A 223 26.17 -12.09 8.72
CA GLY A 223 25.63 -12.26 10.07
C GLY A 223 24.10 -12.32 10.11
N PRO A 224 23.50 -12.16 11.30
CA PRO A 224 22.05 -12.19 11.46
C PRO A 224 21.37 -11.05 10.70
N VAL A 225 20.22 -11.33 10.10
CA VAL A 225 19.39 -10.33 9.41
C VAL A 225 17.91 -10.50 9.75
N ASP A 226 17.21 -9.38 9.84
CA ASP A 226 15.77 -9.35 10.01
C ASP A 226 15.08 -9.91 8.76
N VAL A 227 14.23 -10.92 8.96
CA VAL A 227 13.55 -11.63 7.87
C VAL A 227 12.03 -11.46 7.95
N ASN A 228 11.46 -11.25 6.77
CA ASN A 228 10.09 -10.82 6.59
C ASN A 228 9.32 -11.73 5.64
N ARG A 229 8.00 -11.66 5.78
CA ARG A 229 7.01 -12.16 4.82
C ARG A 229 6.05 -11.05 4.47
N PHE A 230 5.77 -10.88 3.19
CA PHE A 230 4.58 -10.16 2.75
C PHE A 230 3.40 -11.13 2.78
N ASN A 231 2.27 -10.70 3.33
CA ASN A 231 1.05 -11.48 3.40
C ASN A 231 0.33 -11.49 2.05
N GLY A 232 0.89 -12.25 1.10
CA GLY A 232 0.45 -12.33 -0.28
C GLY A 232 1.55 -12.74 -1.24
N THR A 233 1.18 -12.87 -2.51
CA THR A 233 2.07 -13.30 -3.60
C THR A 233 3.05 -12.21 -4.04
N VAL A 234 4.08 -12.61 -4.80
CA VAL A 234 5.03 -11.66 -5.41
C VAL A 234 4.34 -10.67 -6.35
N ASP A 235 3.28 -11.09 -7.06
CA ASP A 235 2.57 -10.19 -7.96
C ASP A 235 1.67 -9.20 -7.20
N GLU A 236 1.10 -9.62 -6.07
CA GLU A 236 0.40 -8.71 -5.15
C GLU A 236 1.36 -7.72 -4.49
N LEU A 237 2.59 -8.14 -4.19
CA LEU A 237 3.65 -7.27 -3.70
C LEU A 237 4.06 -6.23 -4.76
N LYS A 238 4.17 -6.63 -6.04
CA LYS A 238 4.39 -5.71 -7.17
C LYS A 238 3.23 -4.73 -7.30
N ALA A 239 2.00 -5.21 -7.21
CA ALA A 239 0.82 -4.36 -7.26
C ALA A 239 0.83 -3.33 -6.12
N LEU A 240 1.18 -3.75 -4.90
CA LEU A 240 1.40 -2.84 -3.78
C LEU A 240 2.50 -1.83 -4.11
N ALA A 241 3.66 -2.22 -4.63
CA ALA A 241 4.70 -1.26 -5.02
C ALA A 241 4.20 -0.27 -6.10
N ALA A 242 3.37 -0.73 -7.04
CA ALA A 242 2.80 0.05 -8.12
C ALA A 242 1.67 1.02 -7.73
N GLY A 243 1.20 0.98 -6.48
CA GLY A 243 0.18 1.93 -6.01
C GLY A 243 -1.16 1.30 -5.65
N ALA A 244 -1.33 -0.01 -5.80
CA ALA A 244 -2.50 -0.69 -5.24
C ALA A 244 -2.53 -0.49 -3.72
N ALA A 245 -3.74 -0.37 -3.16
CA ALA A 245 -3.91 -0.40 -1.72
C ALA A 245 -3.37 -1.74 -1.17
N ALA A 246 -2.66 -1.69 -0.04
CA ALA A 246 -2.38 -2.93 0.68
C ALA A 246 -3.72 -3.57 1.05
N ARG A 247 -3.83 -4.89 0.97
CA ARG A 247 -5.04 -5.58 1.42
C ARG A 247 -5.34 -5.18 2.86
N GLY A 248 -6.44 -4.45 3.05
CA GLY A 248 -7.19 -4.50 4.29
C GLY A 248 -7.68 -5.94 4.45
N SER A 249 -7.02 -6.69 5.31
CA SER A 249 -7.73 -7.38 6.38
C SER A 249 -8.93 -8.27 5.93
N ALA A 250 -8.65 -9.23 5.05
CA ALA A 250 -9.52 -10.39 4.84
C ALA A 250 -8.74 -11.68 5.10
N ALA A 251 -9.35 -12.58 5.88
CA ALA A 251 -8.81 -13.86 6.34
C ALA A 251 -8.31 -14.79 5.20
N PRO A 252 -7.41 -15.74 5.49
CA PRO A 252 -6.85 -16.63 4.46
C PRO A 252 -7.90 -17.67 4.05
N GLY A 253 -8.15 -17.75 2.74
CA GLY A 253 -8.94 -18.82 2.14
C GLY A 253 -9.96 -18.29 1.13
N GLY A 254 -9.53 -18.23 -0.13
CA GLY A 254 -10.42 -18.00 -1.26
C GLY A 254 -9.67 -17.38 -2.42
N ASP A 255 -9.58 -18.15 -3.51
CA ASP A 255 -9.13 -17.83 -4.86
C ASP A 255 -8.95 -16.33 -5.18
N VAL A 256 -7.80 -16.03 -5.83
CA VAL A 256 -7.50 -14.83 -6.63
C VAL A 256 -8.72 -13.91 -6.83
N ALA A 257 -8.67 -12.70 -6.26
CA ALA A 257 -9.69 -11.68 -6.45
C ALA A 257 -9.71 -11.22 -7.93
N THR A 258 -10.39 -11.99 -8.77
CA THR A 258 -10.98 -11.52 -10.01
C THR A 258 -12.20 -10.69 -9.61
N THR A 259 -12.28 -9.43 -10.05
CA THR A 259 -13.58 -8.78 -10.20
C THR A 259 -14.48 -9.76 -10.94
N ALA A 260 -15.63 -10.10 -10.36
CA ALA A 260 -16.53 -11.03 -11.02
C ALA A 260 -16.91 -10.44 -12.38
N ALA A 261 -16.67 -11.20 -13.44
CA ALA A 261 -16.92 -10.75 -14.81
C ALA A 261 -18.37 -10.27 -14.97
N ILE A 262 -18.56 -9.13 -15.64
CA ILE A 262 -19.84 -8.40 -15.68
C ILE A 262 -20.34 -8.27 -17.13
N THR A 263 -21.65 -8.24 -17.33
CA THR A 263 -22.24 -7.95 -18.65
C THR A 263 -22.45 -6.45 -18.84
N ARG A 264 -22.51 -6.00 -20.09
CA ARG A 264 -22.81 -4.60 -20.40
C ARG A 264 -24.18 -4.15 -19.89
N ASP A 265 -25.18 -5.04 -19.87
CA ASP A 265 -26.49 -4.72 -19.31
C ASP A 265 -26.42 -4.49 -17.80
N GLU A 266 -25.65 -5.30 -17.07
CA GLU A 266 -25.44 -5.10 -15.64
C GLU A 266 -24.71 -3.78 -15.34
N VAL A 267 -23.69 -3.41 -16.13
CA VAL A 267 -23.01 -2.11 -15.98
C VAL A 267 -24.00 -0.95 -16.10
N ILE A 268 -24.87 -1.00 -17.12
CA ILE A 268 -25.87 0.04 -17.35
C ILE A 268 -26.95 0.06 -16.26
N ASP A 269 -27.41 -1.11 -15.81
CA ASP A 269 -28.40 -1.18 -14.74
C ASP A 269 -27.85 -0.71 -13.40
N ARG A 270 -26.56 -0.89 -13.14
CA ARG A 270 -25.87 -0.31 -11.98
C ARG A 270 -25.74 1.21 -12.10
N ALA A 271 -25.31 1.74 -13.25
CA ALA A 271 -25.25 3.18 -13.50
C ALA A 271 -26.63 3.85 -13.28
N LYS A 272 -27.71 3.26 -13.80
CA LYS A 272 -29.07 3.77 -13.59
C LYS A 272 -29.44 3.96 -12.13
N LYS A 273 -28.95 3.13 -11.19
CA LYS A 273 -29.32 3.24 -9.77
C LYS A 273 -29.05 4.62 -9.20
N TRP A 274 -27.84 5.16 -9.42
CA TRP A 274 -27.51 6.51 -8.94
C TRP A 274 -28.14 7.59 -9.81
N SER A 275 -28.48 7.33 -11.06
CA SER A 275 -29.17 8.32 -11.90
C SER A 275 -30.68 8.41 -11.65
N ASP A 276 -31.33 7.33 -11.22
CA ASP A 276 -32.75 7.28 -10.90
C ASP A 276 -33.03 7.79 -9.47
N ASP A 277 -32.05 7.65 -8.57
CA ASP A 277 -32.01 8.28 -7.24
C ASP A 277 -30.71 9.10 -7.11
N PRO A 278 -30.70 10.36 -7.60
CA PRO A 278 -29.49 11.16 -7.78
C PRO A 278 -28.59 11.25 -6.55
N VAL A 279 -27.36 10.73 -6.68
CA VAL A 279 -26.35 10.77 -5.61
C VAL A 279 -25.57 12.09 -5.69
N PRO A 280 -25.46 12.87 -4.59
CA PRO A 280 -24.73 14.13 -4.59
C PRO A 280 -23.25 13.97 -4.93
N TYR A 281 -22.73 14.86 -5.77
CA TYR A 281 -21.33 14.88 -6.15
C TYR A 281 -20.43 15.27 -4.97
N SER A 282 -19.41 14.46 -4.69
CA SER A 282 -18.35 14.79 -3.76
C SER A 282 -17.08 14.00 -4.06
N MET A 283 -15.93 14.65 -3.97
CA MET A 283 -14.61 14.00 -4.06
C MET A 283 -14.23 13.29 -2.75
N GLU A 284 -14.96 13.55 -1.66
CA GLU A 284 -14.64 13.09 -0.30
C GLU A 284 -15.64 12.07 0.24
N ASN A 285 -16.89 12.12 -0.23
CA ASN A 285 -17.96 11.27 0.30
C ASN A 285 -18.05 9.95 -0.44
N TYR A 286 -18.66 8.97 0.24
CA TYR A 286 -18.91 7.65 -0.29
C TYR A 286 -20.40 7.31 -0.25
N HIS A 287 -20.83 6.51 -1.22
CA HIS A 287 -22.16 5.89 -1.28
C HIS A 287 -22.00 4.46 -1.78
N ASP A 288 -22.62 3.50 -1.10
CA ASP A 288 -22.49 2.06 -1.39
C ASP A 288 -21.05 1.54 -1.51
N GLY A 289 -20.11 2.15 -0.76
CA GLY A 289 -18.68 1.77 -0.79
C GLY A 289 -17.84 2.46 -1.86
N TYR A 290 -18.43 3.35 -2.69
CA TYR A 290 -17.73 4.06 -3.76
C TYR A 290 -17.73 5.56 -3.55
N ARG A 291 -16.65 6.25 -3.93
CA ARG A 291 -16.61 7.72 -3.91
C ARG A 291 -17.71 8.29 -4.80
N THR A 292 -18.33 9.39 -4.39
CA THR A 292 -19.40 10.02 -5.15
C THR A 292 -18.88 11.03 -6.19
N ASP A 293 -17.71 10.74 -6.77
CA ASP A 293 -17.08 11.45 -7.88
C ASP A 293 -17.18 10.67 -9.21
N CYS A 294 -16.69 11.25 -10.30
CA CYS A 294 -16.77 10.67 -11.65
C CYS A 294 -16.17 9.25 -11.73
N SER A 295 -15.00 9.03 -11.14
CA SER A 295 -14.30 7.75 -11.16
C SER A 295 -14.83 6.71 -10.18
N GLY A 296 -15.28 7.14 -9.00
CA GLY A 296 -15.96 6.28 -8.04
C GLY A 296 -17.31 5.79 -8.58
N TYR A 297 -18.01 6.64 -9.35
CA TYR A 297 -19.23 6.23 -10.04
C TYR A 297 -18.98 5.19 -11.14
N VAL A 298 -17.91 5.33 -11.93
CA VAL A 298 -17.50 4.28 -12.89
C VAL A 298 -17.15 2.98 -12.16
N SER A 299 -16.40 3.07 -11.07
CA SER A 299 -16.03 1.91 -10.25
C SER A 299 -17.26 1.19 -9.70
N MET A 300 -18.26 1.96 -9.27
CA MET A 300 -19.56 1.45 -8.87
C MET A 300 -20.26 0.75 -10.03
N ALA A 301 -20.35 1.38 -11.20
CA ALA A 301 -21.03 0.79 -12.35
C ALA A 301 -20.37 -0.52 -12.83
N TRP A 302 -19.05 -0.62 -12.76
CA TRP A 302 -18.29 -1.85 -13.09
C TRP A 302 -18.25 -2.89 -11.96
N GLN A 303 -18.84 -2.59 -10.80
CA GLN A 303 -18.82 -3.49 -9.64
C GLN A 303 -17.40 -3.83 -9.18
N LEU A 304 -16.51 -2.85 -9.20
CA LEU A 304 -15.16 -3.06 -8.68
C LEU A 304 -15.21 -3.22 -7.16
N ASP A 305 -14.31 -4.01 -6.59
CA ASP A 305 -14.22 -4.11 -5.12
C ASP A 305 -13.64 -2.84 -4.48
N THR A 306 -13.02 -1.97 -5.28
CA THR A 306 -12.42 -0.71 -4.84
C THR A 306 -12.88 0.47 -5.68
N SER A 307 -13.02 1.63 -5.04
CA SER A 307 -13.32 2.89 -5.72
C SER A 307 -12.06 3.48 -6.37
N LEU A 308 -11.82 3.17 -7.65
CA LEU A 308 -10.68 3.66 -8.42
C LEU A 308 -10.77 5.17 -8.72
N SER A 309 -9.67 5.74 -9.23
CA SER A 309 -9.58 7.12 -9.69
C SER A 309 -9.43 7.17 -11.21
N THR A 310 -9.59 8.35 -11.84
CA THR A 310 -9.26 8.56 -13.25
C THR A 310 -7.80 8.20 -13.58
N VAL A 311 -6.90 8.21 -12.60
CA VAL A 311 -5.50 7.78 -12.77
C VAL A 311 -5.38 6.27 -12.89
N THR A 312 -6.20 5.51 -12.15
CA THR A 312 -6.08 4.04 -11.99
C THR A 312 -7.17 3.24 -12.72
N LEU A 313 -8.19 3.89 -13.28
CA LEU A 313 -9.16 3.22 -14.17
C LEU A 313 -8.48 2.49 -15.36
N PRO A 314 -7.38 2.99 -15.96
CA PRO A 314 -6.62 2.24 -16.97
C PRO A 314 -5.97 0.95 -16.47
N ASP A 315 -5.86 0.71 -15.16
CA ASP A 315 -5.25 -0.53 -14.64
C ASP A 315 -6.17 -1.75 -14.82
N VAL A 316 -7.46 -1.50 -15.03
CA VAL A 316 -8.51 -2.53 -15.23
C VAL A 316 -9.26 -2.35 -16.55
N SER A 317 -8.78 -1.45 -17.41
CA SER A 317 -9.43 -1.16 -18.69
C SER A 317 -8.40 -0.84 -19.75
N HIS A 318 -8.69 -1.19 -21.00
CA HIS A 318 -7.84 -0.88 -22.14
C HIS A 318 -8.47 0.20 -23.02
N PRO A 319 -7.64 1.02 -23.69
CA PRO A 319 -8.13 1.97 -24.69
C PRO A 319 -8.75 1.24 -25.89
N ILE A 320 -9.83 1.82 -26.43
CA ILE A 320 -10.52 1.31 -27.62
C ILE A 320 -10.71 2.43 -28.65
N GLU A 321 -10.94 2.06 -29.91
CA GLU A 321 -11.27 3.02 -30.96
C GLU A 321 -12.70 3.55 -30.82
N LYS A 322 -12.96 4.79 -31.27
CA LYS A 322 -14.32 5.38 -31.30
C LYS A 322 -15.36 4.45 -31.96
N SER A 323 -14.95 3.74 -33.01
CA SER A 323 -15.81 2.81 -33.73
C SER A 323 -16.24 1.60 -32.91
N GLU A 324 -15.49 1.25 -31.87
CA GLU A 324 -15.68 0.08 -31.03
C GLU A 324 -16.54 0.34 -29.81
N LEU A 325 -16.87 1.61 -29.52
CA LEU A 325 -17.73 2.01 -28.41
C LEU A 325 -19.06 1.25 -28.39
N LYS A 326 -19.33 0.66 -27.23
CA LYS A 326 -20.55 -0.05 -26.86
C LYS A 326 -21.00 0.41 -25.47
N LYS A 327 -22.27 0.15 -25.13
CA LYS A 327 -22.84 0.50 -23.82
C LYS A 327 -21.97 -0.04 -22.68
N GLY A 328 -21.74 0.75 -21.65
CA GLY A 328 -20.90 0.38 -20.50
C GLY A 328 -19.40 0.63 -20.65
N ASP A 329 -18.93 0.96 -21.87
CA ASP A 329 -17.60 1.53 -22.08
C ASP A 329 -17.55 2.95 -21.48
N ILE A 330 -16.35 3.47 -21.21
CA ILE A 330 -16.16 4.82 -20.66
C ILE A 330 -15.46 5.75 -21.64
N ILE A 331 -15.66 7.05 -21.48
CA ILE A 331 -14.96 8.09 -22.22
C ILE A 331 -14.43 9.11 -21.20
N GLY A 332 -13.12 9.30 -21.14
CA GLY A 332 -12.49 10.16 -20.14
C GLY A 332 -11.06 10.55 -20.49
N ASN A 333 -10.51 11.53 -19.78
CA ASN A 333 -9.07 11.73 -19.71
C ASN A 333 -8.54 10.93 -18.51
N LEU A 334 -7.80 9.87 -18.79
CA LEU A 334 -7.38 8.87 -17.81
C LEU A 334 -5.86 8.72 -17.77
N GLY A 335 -5.35 8.22 -16.65
CA GLY A 335 -3.93 7.91 -16.44
C GLY A 335 -3.16 8.97 -15.65
N PRO A 336 -1.82 8.94 -15.69
CA PRO A 336 -0.99 9.83 -14.89
C PRO A 336 -1.32 11.32 -15.12
N GLY A 337 -1.49 12.07 -14.02
CA GLY A 337 -1.80 13.50 -14.05
C GLY A 337 -3.28 13.85 -14.13
N THR A 338 -4.18 12.87 -14.13
CA THR A 338 -5.64 13.11 -14.16
C THR A 338 -6.29 13.07 -12.77
N GLY A 339 -5.51 13.04 -11.69
CA GLY A 339 -6.03 12.95 -10.33
C GLY A 339 -6.85 14.18 -9.90
N GLY A 340 -7.76 13.97 -8.94
CA GLY A 340 -8.58 15.05 -8.37
C GLY A 340 -9.42 15.77 -9.44
N ALA A 341 -9.33 17.09 -9.48
CA ALA A 341 -10.09 17.93 -10.41
C ALA A 341 -9.51 17.97 -11.84
N ALA A 342 -8.36 17.34 -12.10
CA ALA A 342 -7.73 17.35 -13.42
C ALA A 342 -8.36 16.34 -14.39
N GLY A 343 -8.93 15.25 -13.87
CA GLY A 343 -9.57 14.18 -14.64
C GLY A 343 -11.08 14.22 -14.57
N HIS A 344 -11.71 13.67 -15.58
CA HIS A 344 -13.14 13.40 -15.60
C HIS A 344 -13.47 12.25 -16.56
N VAL A 345 -14.55 11.54 -16.28
CA VAL A 345 -14.94 10.32 -17.01
C VAL A 345 -16.45 10.15 -16.99
N VAL A 346 -16.99 9.61 -18.09
CA VAL A 346 -18.42 9.30 -18.25
C VAL A 346 -18.63 7.87 -18.75
N ILE A 347 -19.79 7.29 -18.46
CA ILE A 347 -20.18 5.95 -18.94
C ILE A 347 -21.06 6.12 -20.18
N PHE A 348 -20.62 5.54 -21.30
CA PHE A 348 -21.34 5.59 -22.57
C PHE A 348 -22.54 4.64 -22.57
N GLU A 349 -23.74 5.12 -22.92
CA GLU A 349 -24.93 4.29 -23.13
C GLU A 349 -25.07 3.93 -24.61
N LYS A 350 -25.18 4.94 -25.48
CA LYS A 350 -25.42 4.77 -26.92
C LYS A 350 -25.17 6.07 -27.70
N TRP A 351 -24.95 5.93 -29.00
CA TRP A 351 -24.97 7.08 -29.91
C TRP A 351 -26.37 7.70 -29.98
N ALA A 352 -26.44 9.03 -29.94
CA ALA A 352 -27.68 9.80 -30.04
C ALA A 352 -28.00 10.19 -31.50
N ASN A 353 -27.05 10.03 -32.42
CA ASN A 353 -27.21 10.31 -33.85
C ASN A 353 -26.37 9.34 -34.71
N ASP A 354 -26.76 9.20 -35.98
CA ASP A 354 -26.10 8.28 -36.93
C ASP A 354 -24.66 8.70 -37.27
N ASP A 355 -24.38 10.01 -37.23
CA ASP A 355 -23.06 10.59 -37.49
C ASP A 355 -22.06 10.34 -36.35
N LYS A 356 -22.50 9.74 -35.24
CA LYS A 356 -21.70 9.46 -34.03
C LYS A 356 -20.97 10.71 -33.51
N THR A 357 -21.66 11.84 -33.46
CA THR A 357 -21.16 13.12 -32.93
C THR A 357 -21.81 13.52 -31.61
N GLU A 358 -22.88 12.83 -31.22
CA GLU A 358 -23.52 12.97 -29.91
C GLU A 358 -23.84 11.59 -29.33
N TYR A 359 -23.77 11.45 -28.01
CA TYR A 359 -24.09 10.21 -27.30
C TYR A 359 -24.84 10.46 -25.99
N TRP A 360 -25.60 9.47 -25.55
CA TRP A 360 -26.18 9.43 -24.20
C TRP A 360 -25.17 8.83 -23.24
N ALA A 361 -25.00 9.46 -22.07
CA ALA A 361 -24.07 9.02 -21.05
C ALA A 361 -24.59 9.26 -19.64
N TYR A 362 -24.17 8.36 -18.76
CA TYR A 362 -24.30 8.53 -17.33
C TYR A 362 -23.05 9.20 -16.78
N GLU A 363 -23.25 10.20 -15.93
CA GLU A 363 -22.17 11.07 -15.47
C GLU A 363 -22.40 11.50 -14.03
N GLN A 364 -21.37 11.34 -13.20
CA GLN A 364 -21.31 11.91 -11.86
C GLN A 364 -20.57 13.24 -11.93
N THR A 365 -21.30 14.34 -11.81
CA THR A 365 -20.80 15.73 -11.95
C THR A 365 -21.57 16.64 -10.98
N PRO A 366 -21.04 17.78 -10.51
CA PRO A 366 -21.83 18.69 -9.70
C PRO A 366 -23.15 19.09 -10.38
N PRO A 367 -24.29 19.11 -9.65
CA PRO A 367 -24.40 18.79 -8.22
C PRO A 367 -24.60 17.30 -7.88
N GLU A 368 -24.96 16.45 -8.84
CA GLU A 368 -25.39 15.06 -8.61
C GLU A 368 -25.30 14.20 -9.88
N THR A 369 -25.59 12.90 -9.76
CA THR A 369 -25.63 11.98 -10.90
C THR A 369 -26.65 12.42 -11.94
N VAL A 370 -26.25 12.42 -13.21
CA VAL A 370 -27.13 12.76 -14.34
C VAL A 370 -27.00 11.74 -15.48
N HIS A 371 -28.11 11.52 -16.18
CA HIS A 371 -28.12 10.88 -17.50
C HIS A 371 -28.43 11.93 -18.57
N ARG A 372 -27.45 12.23 -19.42
CA ARG A 372 -27.56 13.34 -20.38
C ARG A 372 -26.92 13.04 -21.73
N LYS A 373 -27.30 13.85 -22.71
CA LYS A 373 -26.69 13.84 -24.04
C LYS A 373 -25.46 14.74 -24.07
N LEU A 374 -24.35 14.21 -24.58
CA LEU A 374 -23.05 14.88 -24.72
C LEU A 374 -22.59 14.88 -26.18
N THR A 375 -21.68 15.79 -26.55
CA THR A 375 -20.97 15.76 -27.83
C THR A 375 -19.75 14.85 -27.76
N TYR A 376 -19.30 14.32 -28.90
CA TYR A 376 -18.02 13.63 -29.05
C TYR A 376 -17.04 14.46 -29.90
N PRO A 377 -15.83 14.81 -29.41
CA PRO A 377 -15.32 14.50 -28.07
C PRO A 377 -16.09 15.27 -26.98
N TYR A 378 -15.87 14.89 -25.72
CA TYR A 378 -16.53 15.50 -24.58
C TYR A 378 -16.40 17.03 -24.64
N PRO A 379 -17.48 17.80 -24.36
CA PRO A 379 -17.48 19.25 -24.58
C PRO A 379 -16.27 19.98 -23.97
N GLY A 380 -15.46 20.62 -24.81
CA GLY A 380 -14.31 21.42 -24.39
C GLY A 380 -13.08 20.62 -23.95
N LYS A 381 -13.02 19.31 -24.26
CA LYS A 381 -11.93 18.41 -23.89
C LYS A 381 -11.50 17.56 -25.09
N ASP A 382 -10.30 17.82 -25.60
CA ASP A 382 -9.73 17.10 -26.75
C ASP A 382 -8.96 15.84 -26.33
N ASP A 383 -8.71 15.66 -25.03
CA ASP A 383 -7.93 14.57 -24.41
C ASP A 383 -8.80 13.38 -23.95
N PHE A 384 -10.11 13.42 -24.21
CA PHE A 384 -11.03 12.35 -23.82
C PHE A 384 -10.96 11.18 -24.81
N ALA A 385 -10.63 10.00 -24.30
CA ALA A 385 -10.47 8.78 -25.10
C ALA A 385 -11.37 7.63 -24.59
N PRO A 386 -11.92 6.79 -25.50
CA PRO A 386 -12.69 5.61 -25.12
C PRO A 386 -11.84 4.52 -24.44
N HIS A 387 -12.38 3.91 -23.39
CA HIS A 387 -11.79 2.72 -22.74
C HIS A 387 -12.87 1.67 -22.46
N ARG A 388 -12.45 0.40 -22.39
CA ARG A 388 -13.30 -0.75 -22.06
C ARG A 388 -12.75 -1.49 -20.85
N PHE A 389 -13.62 -1.74 -19.88
CA PHE A 389 -13.32 -2.61 -18.74
C PHE A 389 -12.99 -4.03 -19.20
N ASP A 390 -11.89 -4.58 -18.67
CA ASP A 390 -11.31 -5.84 -19.14
C ASP A 390 -12.21 -7.05 -18.87
N ASP A 391 -12.98 -7.01 -17.78
CA ASP A 391 -13.86 -8.10 -17.35
C ASP A 391 -15.31 -7.99 -17.90
N ILE A 392 -15.55 -7.20 -18.95
CA ILE A 392 -16.83 -7.22 -19.68
C ILE A 392 -16.92 -8.50 -20.53
N THR A 393 -17.99 -9.28 -20.31
CA THR A 393 -18.12 -10.64 -20.86
C THR A 393 -18.82 -10.75 -22.22
N ASP A 394 -19.57 -9.73 -22.63
CA ASP A 394 -20.39 -9.74 -23.87
C ASP A 394 -20.00 -8.65 -24.84
#